data_AF-A0A962V1T3-F1
#
_entry.id   AF-A0A962V1T3-F1
#
_cell.length_a   1.000
_cell.length_b   1.000
_cell.length_c   1.000
_cell.angle_alpha   90.00
_cell.angle_beta   90.00
_cell.angle_gamma   90.00
#
_symmetry.space_group_name_H-M   'P 1'
#
loop_
_entity.id
_entity.type
_entity.pdbx_description
1 polymer ?
#
loop_
_entity_poly.entity_id
_entity_poly.type
_entity_poly.pdbx_seq_one_letter_code
_entity_poly.pdbx_strand_id
1 'polypeptide(L)' 'MGSTIQLYLDEDAQHASLVRALRVRQYDVLTSNEAQQTGATDAEQLAFATRQQHTLMANGVNGMSND' A
#
# COMPACT_ATOMS: atom_id res chain seq x y z
N MET A 1 1.75 18.38 -16.20
CA MET A 1 1.71 17.89 -14.81
C MET A 1 1.84 16.39 -14.88
N GLY A 2 2.97 15.83 -14.45
CA GLY A 2 3.19 14.39 -14.52
C GLY A 2 2.30 13.68 -13.52
N SER A 3 1.62 12.61 -13.94
CA SER A 3 0.80 11.79 -13.04
C SER A 3 1.71 11.01 -12.10
N THR A 4 1.88 11.46 -10.86
CA THR A 4 2.57 10.69 -9.82
C THR A 4 1.68 9.53 -9.40
N ILE A 5 2.20 8.31 -9.50
CA ILE A 5 1.50 7.10 -9.06
C ILE A 5 1.56 7.06 -7.53
N GLN A 6 0.38 6.94 -6.90
CA GLN A 6 0.18 6.80 -5.46
C GLN A 6 0.10 5.33 -5.10
N LEU A 7 1.03 4.86 -4.26
CA LEU A 7 1.16 3.47 -3.84
C LEU A 7 0.95 3.37 -2.33
N TYR A 8 0.07 2.45 -1.94
CA TYR A 8 -0.09 2.06 -0.55
C TYR A 8 0.52 0.66 -0.37
N LEU A 9 1.52 0.53 0.50
CA LEU A 9 2.23 -0.73 0.75
C LEU A 9 1.70 -1.39 2.02
N ASP A 10 1.31 -2.65 1.93
CA ASP A 10 0.88 -3.44 3.08
C ASP A 10 2.03 -3.69 4.09
N GLU A 11 1.69 -4.33 5.20
CA GLU A 11 2.64 -4.56 6.29
C GLU A 11 3.76 -5.56 5.96
N ASP A 12 3.58 -6.37 4.91
CA ASP A 12 4.56 -7.34 4.43
C ASP A 12 5.42 -6.79 3.27
N ALA A 13 4.91 -5.80 2.53
CA ALA A 13 5.58 -5.17 1.39
C ALA A 13 6.42 -3.94 1.78
N GLN A 14 6.41 -3.52 3.05
CA GLN A 14 7.11 -2.32 3.53
C GLN A 14 8.63 -2.48 3.77
N HIS A 15 9.31 -3.36 3.02
CA HIS A 15 10.77 -3.47 3.08
C HIS A 15 11.44 -2.11 2.87
N ALA A 16 12.26 -1.65 3.81
CA ALA A 16 12.83 -0.29 3.80
C ALA A 16 13.60 0.04 2.51
N SER A 17 14.29 -0.95 1.92
CA SER A 17 14.97 -0.81 0.64
C SER A 17 14.02 -0.55 -0.53
N LEU A 18 12.85 -1.20 -0.54
CA LEU A 18 11.80 -1.02 -1.55
C LEU A 18 11.16 0.36 -1.41
N VAL A 19 10.72 0.74 -0.20
CA VAL A 19 10.14 2.06 0.08
C VAL A 19 11.08 3.17 -0.38
N ARG A 20 12.37 3.07 -0.03
CA ARG A 20 13.39 4.03 -0.44
C ARG A 20 13.54 4.07 -1.96
N ALA A 21 13.59 2.93 -2.63
CA ALA A 21 13.78 2.86 -4.08
C ALA A 21 12.59 3.45 -4.86
N LEU A 22 11.36 3.31 -4.35
CA LEU A 22 10.15 3.92 -4.92
C LEU A 22 10.14 5.43 -4.72
N ARG A 23 10.44 5.91 -3.51
CA ARG A 23 10.52 7.36 -3.21
C ARG A 23 11.60 8.07 -4.03
N VAL A 24 12.77 7.43 -4.23
CA VAL A 24 13.84 7.95 -5.10
C VAL A 24 13.37 8.11 -6.55
N ARG A 25 12.46 7.24 -7.00
CA ARG A 25 11.83 7.32 -8.32
C ARG A 25 10.61 8.26 -8.36
N GLN A 26 10.39 9.04 -7.29
CA GLN A 26 9.32 10.04 -7.18
C GLN A 26 7.90 9.45 -7.19
N TYR A 27 7.75 8.18 -6.82
CA TYR A 27 6.43 7.64 -6.47
C TYR A 27 5.97 8.22 -5.13
N ASP A 28 4.68 8.48 -5.02
CA ASP A 28 4.07 8.78 -3.73
C ASP A 28 3.77 7.45 -3.02
N VAL A 29 4.36 7.24 -1.85
CA VAL A 29 4.36 5.95 -1.16
C VAL A 29 3.93 6.14 0.28
N LEU A 30 2.80 5.54 0.61
CA LEU A 30 2.24 5.44 1.96
C LEU A 30 2.35 4.00 2.44
N THR A 31 2.99 3.75 3.57
CA THR A 31 3.06 2.40 4.17
C THR A 31 1.93 2.18 5.17
N SER A 32 1.54 0.92 5.43
CA SER A 32 0.58 0.59 6.51
C SER A 32 1.00 1.15 7.86
N ASN A 33 2.31 1.14 8.15
CA ASN A 33 2.84 1.74 9.38
C ASN A 33 2.60 3.25 9.45
N GLU A 34 2.84 3.98 8.36
CA GLU A 34 2.60 5.44 8.29
C GLU A 34 1.11 5.77 8.31
N ALA A 35 0.28 4.91 7.72
CA ALA A 35 -1.18 5.03 7.73
C ALA A 35 -1.83 4.57 9.04
N GLN A 36 -1.05 4.03 9.98
CA GLN A 36 -1.55 3.39 11.21
C GLN A 36 -2.56 2.28 10.95
N GLN A 37 -2.34 1.52 9.87
CA GLN A 37 -3.16 0.38 9.41
C GLN A 37 -2.45 -0.96 9.62
N THR A 38 -1.36 -1.01 10.38
CA THR A 38 -0.69 -2.26 10.75
C THR A 38 -1.65 -3.17 11.53
N GLY A 39 -1.72 -4.45 11.17
CA GLY A 39 -2.66 -5.43 11.73
C GLY A 39 -4.11 -5.30 11.23
N ALA A 40 -4.39 -4.39 10.29
CA ALA A 40 -5.68 -4.32 9.62
C ALA A 40 -5.82 -5.47 8.62
N THR A 41 -7.05 -5.98 8.46
CA THR A 41 -7.35 -7.05 7.49
C THR A 41 -7.15 -6.59 6.04
N ASP A 42 -6.97 -7.53 5.11
CA ASP A 42 -6.86 -7.23 3.68
C ASP A 42 -8.02 -6.36 3.16
N ALA A 43 -9.24 -6.62 3.63
CA ALA A 43 -10.44 -5.86 3.26
C ALA A 43 -10.37 -4.41 3.78
N GLU A 44 -9.90 -4.21 5.02
CA GLU A 44 -9.73 -2.88 5.61
C GLU A 44 -8.63 -2.09 4.90
N GLN A 45 -7.50 -2.74 4.61
CA GLN A 45 -6.40 -2.12 3.88
C GLN A 45 -6.79 -1.76 2.44
N LEU A 46 -7.56 -2.62 1.75
CA LEU A 46 -8.12 -2.33 0.43
C LEU A 46 -9.12 -1.16 0.46
N ALA A 47 -10.01 -1.15 1.45
CA ALA A 47 -10.95 -0.05 1.64
C ALA A 47 -10.22 1.28 1.93
N PHE A 48 -9.17 1.24 2.74
CA PHE A 48 -8.32 2.39 3.04
C PHE A 48 -7.62 2.92 1.79
N ALA A 49 -6.94 2.06 1.04
CA ALA A 49 -6.25 2.44 -0.19
C ALA A 49 -7.23 3.06 -1.22
N THR A 50 -8.42 2.47 -1.37
CA THR A 50 -9.48 3.00 -2.24
C THR A 50 -9.94 4.40 -1.81
N ARG A 51 -10.18 4.61 -0.52
CA ARG A 51 -10.59 5.92 0.03
C ARG A 51 -9.52 7.00 -0.17
N GLN A 52 -8.26 6.61 -0.04
CA GLN A 52 -7.12 7.52 -0.20
C GLN A 52 -6.69 7.67 -1.66
N GLN A 53 -7.37 7.03 -2.62
CA GLN A 53 -6.98 7.00 -4.04
C GLN A 53 -5.57 6.45 -4.30
N HIS A 54 -5.09 5.57 -3.42
CA HIS A 54 -3.82 4.86 -3.57
C HIS A 54 -4.05 3.48 -4.20
N THR A 55 -3.09 3.03 -5.00
CA THR A 55 -3.05 1.65 -5.47
C THR A 55 -2.43 0.78 -4.38
N LEU A 56 -3.18 -0.21 -3.87
CA LEU A 56 -2.68 -1.19 -2.90
C LEU A 56 -1.65 -2.13 -3.57
N MET A 57 -0.51 -2.30 -2.92
CA MET A 57 0.50 -3.31 -3.24
C MET A 57 0.65 -4.22 -2.02
N ALA A 58 0.30 -5.50 -2.20
CA ALA A 58 0.32 -6.52 -1.17
C ALA A 58 1.07 -7.77 -1.65
N ASN A 59 1.73 -8.51 -0.74
CA ASN A 59 2.60 -9.65 -1.08
C ASN A 59 1.84 -10.96 -1.42
N GLY A 60 0.67 -10.84 -2.04
CA GLY A 60 -0.22 -11.94 -2.40
C GLY A 60 -1.58 -11.73 -1.76
N VAL A 61 -2.61 -11.58 -2.59
CA VAL A 61 -4.01 -11.51 -2.17
C VAL A 61 -4.48 -12.88 -1.69
N ASN A 62 -4.00 -13.34 -0.54
CA ASN A 62 -4.46 -14.59 0.05
C ASN A 62 -5.73 -14.34 0.86
N GLY A 63 -6.81 -13.92 0.17
CA GLY A 63 -7.99 -13.45 0.89
C GLY A 63 -9.26 -13.16 0.09
N MET A 64 -9.31 -13.33 -1.23
CA MET A 64 -10.61 -13.36 -1.94
C MET A 64 -11.29 -14.73 -1.77
N SER A 65 -11.40 -15.22 -0.53
CA SER A 65 -12.37 -16.26 -0.21
C SER A 65 -13.73 -15.60 -0.13
N ASN A 66 -14.51 -15.85 -1.17
CA ASN A 66 -15.91 -15.48 -1.31
C ASN A 66 -16.74 -16.03 -0.13
N ASP A 67 -17.10 -15.17 0.81
CA ASP A 67 -18.34 -15.31 1.59
C ASP A 67 -19.35 -14.29 1.07
#